data_AF-A0A9D8J5J9-F1
#
_entry.id   AF-A0A9D8J5J9-F1
#
_cell.length_a   1.000
_cell.length_b   1.000
_cell.length_c   1.000
_cell.angle_alpha   90.00
_cell.angle_beta   90.00
_cell.angle_gamma   90.00
#
_symmetry.space_group_name_H-M   'P 1'
#
loop_
_entity.id
_entity.type
_entity.pdbx_description
1 polymer ?
#
loop_
_entity_poly.entity_id
_entity_poly.type
_entity_poly.pdbx_seq_one_letter_code
_entity_poly.pdbx_strand_id
1 'polypeptide(L)'
;MPQILKEIKSLLNHAQNATAHGQANVSFLIKALLRHLKKNIASSAMNYSNQLTTAVFQKLWIAALRQLPHSYSPYSNFPVTASLLMEDGSLFTGINIENASYSMTLCAEASAIANAISQKHQKITHVLVHAPKLDFCPPCGACRQRINEFSTPNTLIILTNQQGNYKTLTMPELLPCSFNLEAHPSSDQSIG
;
A
#
# COMPACT_ATOMS: atom_id res chain seq x y z
N MET A 1 -17.17 -16.03 -1.39
CA MET A 1 -17.93 -15.03 -2.18
C MET A 1 -18.91 -14.16 -1.36
N PRO A 2 -19.66 -14.66 -0.34
CA PRO A 2 -20.67 -13.85 0.38
C PRO A 2 -20.13 -12.70 1.26
N GLN A 3 -18.94 -12.87 1.85
CA GLN A 3 -18.37 -11.91 2.81
C GLN A 3 -17.87 -10.61 2.15
N ILE A 4 -17.19 -10.73 0.99
CA ILE A 4 -16.64 -9.60 0.23
C ILE A 4 -17.77 -8.71 -0.31
N LEU A 5 -18.88 -9.30 -0.76
CA LEU A 5 -20.06 -8.54 -1.18
C LEU A 5 -20.72 -7.78 -0.01
N LYS A 6 -20.69 -8.34 1.21
CA LYS A 6 -21.15 -7.65 2.43
C LYS A 6 -20.23 -6.49 2.80
N GLU A 7 -18.91 -6.66 2.69
CA GLU A 7 -17.93 -5.59 2.95
C GLU A 7 -18.01 -4.46 1.91
N ILE A 8 -18.18 -4.80 0.64
CA ILE A 8 -18.42 -3.83 -0.43
C ILE A 8 -19.74 -3.08 -0.18
N LYS A 9 -20.82 -3.78 0.21
CA LYS A 9 -22.09 -3.12 0.59
C LYS A 9 -21.96 -2.23 1.83
N SER A 10 -21.18 -2.65 2.83
CA SER A 10 -20.90 -1.83 4.02
C SER A 10 -20.12 -0.56 3.67
N LEU A 11 -19.14 -0.67 2.76
CA LEU A 11 -18.40 0.45 2.20
C LEU A 11 -19.30 1.38 1.36
N LEU A 12 -20.20 0.83 0.56
CA LEU A 12 -21.20 1.57 -0.21
C LEU A 12 -22.12 2.38 0.73
N ASN A 13 -22.59 1.76 1.82
CA ASN A 13 -23.47 2.42 2.78
C ASN A 13 -22.74 3.51 3.58
N HIS A 14 -21.50 3.27 4.01
CA HIS A 14 -20.68 4.30 4.67
C HIS A 14 -20.37 5.48 3.74
N ALA A 15 -20.10 5.19 2.46
CA ALA A 15 -19.86 6.22 1.46
C ALA A 15 -21.10 7.08 1.19
N GLN A 16 -22.28 6.47 1.11
CA GLN A 16 -23.54 7.18 0.91
C GLN A 16 -23.86 8.08 2.11
N ASN A 17 -23.61 7.62 3.35
CA ASN A 17 -23.80 8.47 4.53
C ASN A 17 -22.78 9.62 4.61
N ALA A 18 -21.53 9.42 4.16
CA ALA A 18 -20.52 10.47 4.09
C ALA A 18 -20.81 11.56 3.04
N THR A 19 -21.64 11.28 2.03
CA THR A 19 -22.03 12.29 1.02
C THR A 19 -22.96 13.38 1.56
N ALA A 20 -23.59 13.19 2.73
CA ALA A 20 -24.33 14.25 3.42
C ALA A 20 -23.42 15.37 4.00
N HIS A 21 -22.10 15.13 4.06
CA HIS A 21 -21.10 16.07 4.58
C HIS A 21 -20.00 16.47 3.57
N GLY A 22 -20.29 16.39 2.26
CA GLY A 22 -19.46 17.04 1.25
C GLY A 22 -18.14 16.34 0.88
N GLN A 23 -18.00 15.02 1.09
CA GLN A 23 -16.82 14.28 0.63
C GLN A 23 -16.99 13.68 -0.77
N ALA A 24 -16.57 14.42 -1.81
CA ALA A 24 -16.54 13.96 -3.20
C ALA A 24 -15.67 12.71 -3.47
N ASN A 25 -14.78 12.35 -2.54
CA ASN A 25 -13.75 11.32 -2.74
C ASN A 25 -14.26 9.86 -2.64
N VAL A 26 -15.35 9.59 -1.93
CA VAL A 26 -15.78 8.20 -1.67
C VAL A 26 -16.52 7.57 -2.86
N SER A 27 -17.32 8.35 -3.59
CA SER A 27 -18.00 7.91 -4.83
C SER A 27 -17.00 7.48 -5.91
N PHE A 28 -15.84 8.15 -5.96
CA PHE A 28 -14.77 7.84 -6.89
C PHE A 28 -14.11 6.48 -6.60
N LEU A 29 -13.81 6.21 -5.33
CA LEU A 29 -13.28 4.93 -4.81
C LEU A 29 -14.10 3.74 -5.29
N ILE A 30 -15.41 3.85 -5.13
CA ILE A 30 -16.39 2.83 -5.47
C ILE A 30 -16.37 2.57 -6.97
N LYS A 31 -16.37 3.63 -7.80
CA LYS A 31 -16.32 3.49 -9.26
C LYS A 31 -15.00 2.88 -9.75
N ALA A 32 -13.87 3.17 -9.10
CA ALA A 32 -12.58 2.55 -9.41
C ALA A 32 -12.58 1.05 -9.05
N LEU A 33 -13.04 0.70 -7.84
CA LEU A 33 -13.14 -0.68 -7.38
C LEU A 33 -14.08 -1.52 -8.25
N LEU A 34 -15.26 -0.98 -8.60
CA LEU A 34 -16.22 -1.64 -9.49
C LEU A 34 -15.68 -1.86 -10.90
N ARG A 35 -14.92 -0.91 -11.45
CA ARG A 35 -14.26 -1.07 -12.75
C ARG A 35 -13.20 -2.17 -12.73
N HIS A 36 -12.39 -2.21 -11.67
CA HIS A 36 -11.38 -3.26 -11.48
C HIS A 36 -12.02 -4.65 -11.33
N LEU A 37 -13.07 -4.77 -10.49
CA LEU A 37 -13.82 -6.02 -10.33
C LEU A 37 -14.40 -6.51 -11.66
N LYS A 38 -14.99 -5.61 -12.46
CA LYS A 38 -15.54 -5.97 -13.78
C LYS A 38 -14.47 -6.44 -14.78
N LYS A 39 -13.26 -5.86 -14.76
CA LYS A 39 -12.15 -6.29 -15.62
C LYS A 39 -11.60 -7.66 -15.23
N ASN A 40 -11.42 -7.92 -13.93
CA ASN A 40 -10.74 -9.14 -13.46
C ASN A 40 -11.63 -10.38 -13.33
N ILE A 41 -12.96 -10.24 -13.45
CA ILE A 41 -13.86 -11.39 -13.66
C ILE A 41 -13.61 -12.06 -15.03
N ALA A 42 -13.01 -11.35 -16.00
CA ALA A 42 -12.80 -11.84 -17.37
C ALA A 42 -11.45 -12.56 -17.61
N SER A 43 -10.53 -12.61 -16.64
CA SER A 43 -9.20 -13.20 -16.81
C SER A 43 -8.85 -14.08 -15.62
N SER A 44 -9.09 -15.39 -15.74
CA SER A 44 -8.84 -16.40 -14.70
C SER A 44 -8.16 -17.63 -15.31
N ALA A 45 -6.83 -17.56 -15.44
CA ALA A 45 -5.86 -18.66 -15.58
C ALA A 45 -4.46 -18.01 -15.36
N MET A 46 -3.45 -18.48 -14.61
CA MET A 46 -3.00 -19.81 -14.13
C MET A 46 -1.78 -19.61 -13.17
N ASN A 47 -1.65 -20.39 -12.06
CA ASN A 47 -0.49 -20.92 -11.27
C ASN A 47 0.90 -20.18 -11.15
N TYR A 48 1.76 -20.23 -10.10
CA TYR A 48 1.85 -20.82 -8.73
C TYR A 48 2.96 -20.05 -7.94
N SER A 49 2.88 -19.98 -6.60
CA SER A 49 3.86 -19.42 -5.61
C SER A 49 4.20 -17.92 -5.72
N ASN A 50 3.97 -17.14 -4.64
CA ASN A 50 4.15 -15.68 -4.57
C ASN A 50 3.38 -14.88 -5.65
N GLN A 51 2.17 -15.31 -5.98
CA GLN A 51 1.29 -14.53 -6.85
C GLN A 51 0.39 -13.61 -6.02
N LEU A 52 0.34 -12.35 -6.43
CA LEU A 52 -0.65 -11.40 -5.96
C LEU A 52 -2.04 -11.94 -6.30
N THR A 53 -2.74 -12.47 -5.30
CA THR A 53 -4.13 -12.88 -5.49
C THR A 53 -5.03 -11.66 -5.60
N THR A 54 -6.14 -11.80 -6.33
CA THR A 54 -7.17 -10.76 -6.44
C THR A 54 -7.66 -10.29 -5.06
N ALA A 55 -7.79 -11.20 -4.10
CA ALA A 55 -8.22 -10.88 -2.74
C ALA A 55 -7.18 -10.03 -1.98
N VAL A 56 -5.90 -10.40 -2.05
CA VAL A 56 -4.81 -9.63 -1.42
C VAL A 56 -4.70 -8.24 -2.06
N PHE A 57 -4.75 -8.17 -3.39
CA PHE A 57 -4.75 -6.90 -4.11
C PHE A 57 -5.90 -6.00 -3.63
N GLN A 58 -7.13 -6.52 -3.61
CA GLN A 58 -8.29 -5.75 -3.18
C GLN A 58 -8.18 -5.27 -1.74
N LYS A 59 -7.71 -6.12 -0.82
CA LYS A 59 -7.49 -5.76 0.58
C LYS A 59 -6.54 -4.57 0.71
N LEU A 60 -5.37 -4.66 0.06
CA LEU A 60 -4.37 -3.60 0.06
C LEU A 60 -4.89 -2.33 -0.61
N TRP A 61 -5.48 -2.48 -1.80
CA TRP A 61 -5.95 -1.39 -2.62
C TRP A 61 -7.04 -0.57 -1.93
N ILE A 62 -8.04 -1.23 -1.35
CA ILE A 62 -9.11 -0.57 -0.60
C ILE A 62 -8.53 0.18 0.60
N ALA A 63 -7.56 -0.40 1.30
CA ALA A 63 -6.94 0.22 2.46
C ALA A 63 -6.15 1.48 2.09
N ALA A 64 -5.33 1.42 1.04
CA ALA A 64 -4.60 2.57 0.51
C ALA A 64 -5.58 3.69 0.08
N LEU A 65 -6.60 3.32 -0.69
CA LEU A 65 -7.63 4.23 -1.18
C LEU A 65 -8.39 4.95 -0.05
N ARG A 66 -8.71 4.26 1.06
CA ARG A 66 -9.33 4.89 2.25
C ARG A 66 -8.44 5.93 2.90
N GLN A 67 -7.12 5.77 2.81
CA GLN A 67 -6.15 6.69 3.45
C GLN A 67 -5.85 7.93 2.61
N LEU A 68 -6.21 7.93 1.32
CA LEU A 68 -5.88 9.00 0.39
C LEU A 68 -6.32 10.41 0.85
N PRO A 69 -7.52 10.61 1.42
CA PRO A 69 -7.95 11.92 1.91
C PRO A 69 -7.15 12.43 3.12
N HIS A 70 -6.39 11.56 3.78
CA HIS A 70 -5.62 11.91 4.98
C HIS A 70 -4.21 12.40 4.65
N SER A 71 -3.75 12.24 3.40
CA SER A 71 -2.45 12.77 2.96
C SER A 71 -2.32 14.25 3.31
N TYR A 72 -1.23 14.59 4.01
CA TYR A 72 -0.85 15.97 4.27
C TYR A 72 0.20 16.37 3.26
N SER A 73 -0.26 16.85 2.10
CA SER A 73 0.62 17.27 1.01
C SER A 73 0.27 18.66 0.45
N PRO A 74 0.22 19.71 1.29
CA PRO A 74 -0.20 21.04 0.84
C PRO A 74 0.81 21.72 -0.09
N TYR A 75 2.09 21.31 -0.05
CA TYR A 75 3.15 21.96 -0.82
C TYR A 75 3.24 21.38 -2.23
N SER A 76 3.29 20.05 -2.37
CA SER A 76 3.31 19.42 -3.69
C SER A 76 1.93 19.26 -4.32
N ASN A 77 0.87 19.28 -3.51
CA ASN A 77 -0.46 18.83 -3.90
C ASN A 77 -0.46 17.42 -4.52
N PHE A 78 0.45 16.55 -4.09
CA PHE A 78 0.65 15.21 -4.65
C PHE A 78 0.38 14.15 -3.58
N PRO A 79 -0.87 13.68 -3.43
CA PRO A 79 -1.20 12.71 -2.41
C PRO A 79 -0.72 11.31 -2.80
N VAL A 80 -0.05 10.65 -1.86
CA VAL A 80 0.47 9.27 -1.97
C VAL A 80 0.02 8.48 -0.75
N THR A 81 -0.41 7.24 -0.99
CA THR A 81 -0.73 6.27 0.06
C THR A 81 0.03 4.98 -0.16
N ALA A 82 0.35 4.30 0.93
CA ALA A 82 0.88 2.95 0.91
C ALA A 82 0.09 2.03 1.83
N SER A 83 0.03 0.75 1.48
CA SER A 83 -0.49 -0.29 2.35
C SER A 83 0.44 -1.50 2.34
N LEU A 84 0.69 -2.07 3.50
CA LEU A 84 1.62 -3.18 3.73
C LEU A 84 0.83 -4.39 4.24
N LEU A 85 1.08 -5.56 3.65
CA LEU A 85 0.67 -6.84 4.23
C LEU A 85 1.89 -7.49 4.87
N MET A 86 1.75 -7.88 6.14
CA MET A 86 2.81 -8.54 6.90
C MET A 86 2.69 -10.07 6.77
N GLU A 87 3.73 -10.80 7.17
CA GLU A 87 3.76 -12.28 7.18
C GLU A 87 2.61 -12.91 7.96
N ASP A 88 2.22 -12.31 9.08
CA ASP A 88 1.13 -12.77 9.94
C ASP A 88 -0.27 -12.36 9.43
N GLY A 89 -0.35 -11.69 8.27
CA GLY A 89 -1.59 -11.20 7.67
C GLY A 89 -2.07 -9.84 8.17
N SER A 90 -1.34 -9.22 9.10
CA SER A 90 -1.60 -7.86 9.59
C SER A 90 -1.44 -6.84 8.47
N LEU A 91 -2.25 -5.78 8.52
CA LEU A 91 -2.33 -4.75 7.48
C LEU A 91 -2.01 -3.38 8.07
N PHE A 92 -1.00 -2.73 7.50
CA PHE A 92 -0.62 -1.37 7.88
C PHE A 92 -0.78 -0.42 6.71
N THR A 93 -1.06 0.84 6.99
CA THR A 93 -1.21 1.87 5.97
C THR A 93 -0.43 3.12 6.34
N GLY A 94 -0.09 3.89 5.32
CA GLY A 94 0.60 5.16 5.45
C GLY A 94 0.21 6.13 4.34
N ILE A 95 0.51 7.40 4.62
CA ILE A 95 0.31 8.55 3.75
C ILE A 95 1.60 9.35 3.67
N ASN A 96 1.81 10.13 2.61
CA ASN A 96 2.85 11.14 2.65
C ASN A 96 2.44 12.29 3.59
N ILE A 97 3.42 12.77 4.35
CA ILE A 97 3.29 13.86 5.32
C ILE A 97 4.41 14.85 5.02
N GLU A 98 4.05 15.96 4.39
CA GLU A 98 5.00 17.01 4.06
C GLU A 98 5.27 17.94 5.24
N ASN A 99 6.36 18.69 5.13
CA ASN A 99 6.74 19.69 6.11
C ASN A 99 7.29 20.93 5.38
N ALA A 100 7.14 22.12 5.97
CA ALA A 100 7.72 23.36 5.45
C ALA A 100 9.25 23.25 5.26
N SER A 101 9.93 22.53 6.15
CA SER A 101 11.31 22.08 5.91
C SER A 101 11.26 20.75 5.15
N TYR A 102 11.45 20.82 3.84
CA TYR A 102 11.16 19.70 2.93
C TYR A 102 11.94 18.41 3.27
N SER A 103 13.12 18.51 3.88
CA SER A 103 13.92 17.35 4.31
C SER A 103 13.24 16.51 5.40
N MET A 104 12.26 17.07 6.11
CA MET A 104 11.47 16.35 7.12
C MET A 104 10.22 15.67 6.53
N THR A 105 10.01 15.75 5.21
CA THR A 105 8.89 15.08 4.55
C THR A 105 9.01 13.57 4.68
N LEU A 106 7.91 12.92 5.06
CA LEU A 106 7.80 11.48 5.15
C LEU A 106 7.00 10.93 3.97
N CYS A 107 7.56 9.97 3.25
CA CYS A 107 6.85 9.25 2.19
C CYS A 107 5.80 8.30 2.78
N ALA A 108 4.83 7.90 1.95
CA ALA A 108 3.74 7.01 2.38
C ALA A 108 4.22 5.62 2.80
N GLU A 109 5.23 5.09 2.12
CA GLU A 109 5.84 3.81 2.43
C GLU A 109 6.57 3.89 3.77
N ALA A 110 7.32 4.97 4.00
CA ALA A 110 8.05 5.19 5.24
C ALA A 110 7.10 5.35 6.45
N SER A 111 5.97 6.05 6.29
CA SER A 111 4.97 6.17 7.35
C SER A 111 4.24 4.85 7.63
N ALA A 112 3.93 4.07 6.60
CA ALA A 112 3.35 2.73 6.76
C ALA A 112 4.31 1.77 7.48
N ILE A 113 5.60 1.81 7.13
CA ILE A 113 6.65 1.00 7.77
C ILE A 113 6.81 1.43 9.23
N ALA A 114 6.89 2.72 9.52
CA ALA A 114 7.00 3.21 10.89
C ALA A 114 5.82 2.72 11.77
N ASN A 115 4.61 2.70 11.21
CA ASN A 115 3.42 2.18 11.88
C ASN A 115 3.47 0.67 12.14
N ALA A 116 3.94 -0.13 11.16
CA ALA A 116 4.07 -1.57 11.33
C ALA A 116 5.13 -1.94 12.38
N ILE A 117 6.29 -1.27 12.31
CA ILE A 117 7.45 -1.56 13.15
C ILE A 117 7.22 -1.13 14.60
N SER A 118 6.55 0.00 14.84
CA SER A 118 6.18 0.42 16.20
C SER A 118 5.24 -0.58 16.88
N GLN A 119 4.56 -1.43 16.10
CA GLN A 119 3.69 -2.51 16.56
C GLN A 119 4.35 -3.90 16.48
N LYS A 120 5.69 -3.95 16.35
CA LYS A 120 6.49 -5.18 16.33
C LYS A 120 6.27 -6.11 15.12
N HIS A 121 5.77 -5.60 13.98
CA HIS A 121 5.71 -6.38 12.74
C HIS A 121 6.86 -6.02 11.81
N GLN A 122 7.77 -6.96 11.57
CA GLN A 122 9.04 -6.68 10.86
C GLN A 122 9.17 -7.33 9.48
N LYS A 123 8.26 -8.24 9.09
CA LYS A 123 8.38 -8.98 7.82
C LYS A 123 7.23 -8.65 6.87
N ILE A 124 7.53 -7.88 5.84
CA ILE A 124 6.61 -7.39 4.82
C ILE A 124 6.54 -8.40 3.67
N THR A 125 5.33 -8.84 3.33
CA THR A 125 5.09 -9.74 2.17
C THR A 125 4.65 -8.97 0.93
N HIS A 126 3.88 -7.90 1.11
CA HIS A 126 3.39 -7.08 0.00
C HIS A 126 3.42 -5.60 0.38
N VAL A 127 3.82 -4.76 -0.57
CA VAL A 127 3.73 -3.29 -0.51
C VAL A 127 2.88 -2.84 -1.67
N LEU A 128 1.82 -2.11 -1.42
CA LEU A 128 1.09 -1.39 -2.47
C LEU A 128 1.34 0.10 -2.33
N VAL A 129 1.69 0.75 -3.43
CA VAL A 129 1.86 2.21 -3.50
C VAL A 129 0.88 2.78 -4.51
N HIS A 130 0.22 3.86 -4.10
CA HIS A 130 -0.78 4.55 -4.90
C HIS A 130 -0.57 6.05 -4.89
N ALA A 131 -0.56 6.64 -6.09
CA ALA A 131 -0.68 8.08 -6.29
C ALA A 131 -1.64 8.33 -7.46
N PRO A 132 -2.79 9.01 -7.27
CA PRO A 132 -3.78 9.22 -8.32
C PRO A 132 -3.25 10.01 -9.53
N LYS A 133 -2.22 10.82 -9.33
CA LYS A 133 -1.67 11.74 -10.33
C LYS A 133 -0.58 11.12 -11.22
N LEU A 134 -0.23 9.84 -11.00
CA LEU A 134 0.71 9.10 -11.84
C LEU A 134 0.07 7.79 -12.31
N ASP A 135 0.49 7.32 -13.47
CA ASP A 135 0.07 6.00 -13.94
C ASP A 135 0.72 4.90 -13.07
N PHE A 136 2.04 4.96 -12.82
CA PHE A 136 2.67 4.12 -11.81
C PHE A 136 3.64 4.96 -10.99
N CYS A 137 3.50 4.92 -9.67
CA CYS A 137 4.33 5.68 -8.73
C CYS A 137 5.34 4.75 -8.05
N PRO A 138 6.54 4.55 -8.62
CA PRO A 138 7.55 3.72 -8.00
C PRO A 138 8.07 4.35 -6.70
N PRO A 139 8.42 3.57 -5.68
CA PRO A 139 9.04 4.09 -4.46
C PRO A 139 10.30 4.89 -4.75
N CYS A 140 10.49 5.98 -4.00
CA CYS A 140 11.73 6.76 -4.04
C CYS A 140 12.90 5.93 -3.49
N GLY A 141 14.15 6.30 -3.81
CA GLY A 141 15.34 5.52 -3.42
C GLY A 141 15.42 5.22 -1.91
N ALA A 142 15.09 6.20 -1.06
CA ALA A 142 15.05 6.00 0.39
C ALA A 142 13.98 4.98 0.82
N CYS A 143 12.80 5.00 0.19
CA CYS A 143 11.75 4.02 0.49
C CYS A 143 12.10 2.63 -0.02
N ARG A 144 12.79 2.50 -1.16
CA ARG A 144 13.29 1.20 -1.63
C ARG A 144 14.21 0.57 -0.59
N GLN A 145 15.14 1.33 -0.03
CA GLN A 145 16.04 0.83 1.02
C GLN A 145 15.28 0.50 2.31
N ARG A 146 14.32 1.33 2.74
CA ARG A 146 13.48 1.03 3.91
C ARG A 146 12.66 -0.23 3.74
N ILE A 147 12.10 -0.46 2.55
CA ILE A 147 11.35 -1.69 2.26
C ILE A 147 12.32 -2.87 2.27
N ASN A 148 13.50 -2.74 1.66
CA ASN A 148 14.53 -3.79 1.59
C ASN A 148 14.84 -4.38 2.98
N GLU A 149 15.03 -3.52 3.97
CA GLU A 149 15.31 -3.89 5.37
C GLU A 149 14.30 -4.88 5.98
N PHE A 150 13.02 -4.75 5.62
CA PHE A 150 11.91 -5.51 6.21
C PHE A 150 11.29 -6.51 5.24
N SER A 151 12.01 -6.86 4.18
CA SER A 151 11.49 -7.64 3.06
C SER A 151 12.34 -8.87 2.78
N THR A 152 11.83 -9.73 1.91
CA THR A 152 12.57 -10.84 1.31
C THR A 152 12.68 -10.61 -0.19
N PRO A 153 13.53 -11.35 -0.91
CA PRO A 153 13.55 -11.31 -2.37
C PRO A 153 12.18 -11.57 -3.02
N ASN A 154 11.29 -12.26 -2.31
CA ASN A 154 9.94 -12.62 -2.74
C ASN A 154 8.86 -11.57 -2.41
N THR A 155 9.20 -10.51 -1.66
CA THR A 155 8.25 -9.46 -1.31
C THR A 155 7.79 -8.74 -2.59
N LEU A 156 6.47 -8.63 -2.76
CA LEU A 156 5.87 -8.02 -3.95
C LEU A 156 5.59 -6.54 -3.74
N ILE A 157 6.00 -5.74 -4.70
CA ILE A 157 5.76 -4.30 -4.78
C ILE A 157 4.74 -4.04 -5.87
N ILE A 158 3.62 -3.43 -5.50
CA ILE A 158 2.43 -3.27 -6.32
C ILE A 158 2.24 -1.78 -6.58
N LEU A 159 2.49 -1.37 -7.82
CA LEU A 159 2.31 0.01 -8.24
C LEU A 159 0.95 0.13 -8.89
N THR A 160 0.16 1.11 -8.47
CA THR A 160 -1.23 1.23 -8.89
C THR A 160 -1.54 2.59 -9.45
N ASN A 161 -2.41 2.60 -10.47
CA ASN A 161 -2.88 3.81 -11.11
C ASN A 161 -4.28 4.21 -10.62
N GLN A 162 -4.74 5.40 -10.98
CA GLN A 162 -6.07 5.89 -10.65
C GLN A 162 -7.24 5.00 -11.15
N GLN A 163 -7.00 4.18 -12.18
CA GLN A 163 -8.00 3.28 -12.77
C GLN A 163 -8.04 1.90 -12.09
N GLY A 164 -7.15 1.63 -11.13
CA GLY A 164 -6.99 0.33 -10.49
C GLY A 164 -6.25 -0.70 -11.36
N ASN A 165 -5.57 -0.28 -12.44
CA ASN A 165 -4.58 -1.13 -13.08
C ASN A 165 -3.32 -1.15 -12.20
N TYR A 166 -2.56 -2.24 -12.26
CA TYR A 166 -1.36 -2.38 -11.44
C TYR A 166 -0.20 -3.02 -12.20
N LYS A 167 1.02 -2.78 -11.70
CA LYS A 167 2.26 -3.48 -12.05
C LYS A 167 2.84 -4.07 -10.77
N THR A 168 3.48 -5.22 -10.90
CA THR A 168 4.18 -5.87 -9.79
C THR A 168 5.67 -5.93 -10.08
N LEU A 169 6.47 -5.75 -9.03
CA LEU A 169 7.92 -5.93 -9.02
C LEU A 169 8.30 -6.73 -7.78
N THR A 170 9.39 -7.48 -7.86
CA THR A 170 10.08 -8.05 -6.71
C THR A 170 11.10 -7.05 -6.15
N MET A 171 11.61 -7.31 -4.95
CA MET A 171 12.64 -6.46 -4.36
C MET A 171 13.94 -6.40 -5.17
N PRO A 172 14.48 -7.50 -5.73
CA PRO A 172 15.67 -7.44 -6.58
C PRO A 172 15.46 -6.65 -7.88
N GLU A 173 14.25 -6.66 -8.44
CA GLU A 173 13.92 -5.83 -9.61
C GLU A 173 13.81 -4.34 -9.24
N LEU A 174 13.30 -4.03 -8.05
CA LEU A 174 13.12 -2.66 -7.58
C LEU A 174 14.44 -2.00 -7.14
N LEU A 175 15.30 -2.75 -6.47
CA LEU A 175 16.58 -2.28 -5.93
C LEU A 175 17.69 -3.33 -6.16
N PRO A 176 18.19 -3.43 -7.40
CA PRO A 176 19.29 -4.34 -7.72
C PRO A 176 20.57 -3.93 -6.97
N CYS A 177 21.36 -4.93 -6.58
CA CYS A 177 22.62 -4.73 -5.84
C CYS A 177 22.44 -3.88 -4.58
N SER A 178 21.38 -4.17 -3.80
CA SER A 178 21.03 -3.41 -2.61
C SER A 178 22.17 -3.41 -1.58
N PHE A 179 22.31 -2.27 -0.88
CA PHE A 179 23.18 -2.20 0.28
C PHE A 179 22.53 -2.96 1.43
N ASN A 180 23.30 -3.82 2.09
CA ASN A 180 22.90 -4.53 3.28
C ASN A 180 24.04 -4.43 4.29
N LEU A 181 23.70 -4.09 5.53
CA LEU A 181 24.64 -4.07 6.65
C LEU A 181 24.17 -5.10 7.67
N GLU A 182 25.06 -5.99 8.08
CA GLU A 182 24.74 -6.93 9.16
C GLU A 182 24.59 -6.15 10.47
N ALA A 183 23.46 -6.36 11.16
CA ALA A 183 23.23 -5.78 12.46
C ALA A 183 24.28 -6.27 13.45
N HIS A 184 24.71 -5.41 14.37
CA HIS A 184 25.68 -5.77 15.39
C HIS A 184 25.12 -6.92 16.26
N PRO A 185 25.89 -8.00 16.52
CA PRO A 185 25.40 -9.24 17.16
C PRO A 185 24.96 -9.11 18.63
N SER A 186 24.80 -7.90 19.17
CA SER A 186 24.47 -7.64 20.57
C SER A 186 22.97 -7.44 20.86
N SER A 187 22.08 -7.70 19.91
CA SER A 187 20.63 -7.71 20.17
C SER A 187 20.12 -9.14 20.30
N ASP A 188 20.48 -9.79 21.41
CA ASP A 188 19.69 -10.89 21.93
C ASP A 188 18.23 -10.40 22.04
N GLN A 189 17.31 -11.14 21.45
CA GLN A 189 15.88 -10.79 21.33
C GLN A 189 15.13 -11.03 22.66
N SER A 190 15.72 -10.57 23.75
CA SER A 190 15.24 -10.71 25.12
C SER A 190 14.85 -9.36 25.74
N ILE A 191 14.25 -8.46 24.95
CA ILE A 191 13.64 -7.23 25.46
C ILE A 191 12.14 -7.24 25.17
N GLY A 192 11.38 -7.76 26.14
CA GLY A 192 9.99 -7.38 26.47
C GLY A 192 8.88 -7.92 25.59
#